data_AF-A0A537J4Z5-F1
#
_entry.id   AF-A0A537J4Z5-F1
#
_cell.length_a   1.000
_cell.length_b   1.000
_cell.length_c   1.000
_cell.angle_alpha   90.00
_cell.angle_beta   90.00
_cell.angle_gamma   90.00
#
_symmetry.space_group_name_H-M   'P 1'
#
loop_
_entity.id
_entity.type
_entity.pdbx_description
1 polymer ?
#
loop_
_entity_poly.entity_id
_entity_poly.type
_entity_poly.pdbx_seq_one_letter_code
_entity_poly.pdbx_strand_id
1 'polypeptide(L)'
;MAPTTPVANKKARGLAAVKLKEPLLIDTEEFSEEFRLIEKDLNENLLGHVKVNVRNMTFEWTDGENRAIADEVRSAGLRENMRHGVFRTDPTHRMSGTIDSTIFKKHVHDPKGKKTVSLEQVKEFNRSVEFPIFNPGSNVKIEMQSGQHRMKILQELRTDIDDHWWIVSVYRNGIKL
;
A
#
# COMPACT_ATOMS: atom_id res chain seq x y z
N MET A 1 -23.53 -58.06 18.14
CA MET A 1 -22.48 -57.44 18.96
C MET A 1 -21.89 -56.29 18.16
N ALA A 2 -22.08 -55.06 18.63
CA ALA A 2 -21.46 -53.86 18.06
C ALA A 2 -20.15 -53.57 18.82
N PRO A 3 -19.12 -53.05 18.14
CA PRO A 3 -18.16 -52.16 18.80
C PRO A 3 -17.91 -50.90 17.93
N THR A 4 -18.38 -49.73 18.35
CA THR A 4 -17.64 -48.71 19.14
C THR A 4 -16.31 -48.28 18.51
N THR A 5 -16.32 -47.09 17.92
CA THR A 5 -15.12 -46.27 17.63
C THR A 5 -14.39 -45.90 18.93
N PRO A 6 -13.06 -45.77 18.89
CA PRO A 6 -12.44 -44.57 19.46
C PRO A 6 -11.38 -43.94 18.56
N VAL A 7 -11.15 -42.65 18.82
CA VAL A 7 -10.37 -41.67 18.06
C VAL A 7 -8.89 -41.69 18.47
N ALA A 8 -8.04 -41.18 17.55
CA ALA A 8 -6.68 -40.65 17.70
C ALA A 8 -5.49 -41.61 17.54
N ASN A 9 -4.78 -41.49 16.41
CA ASN A 9 -3.35 -41.19 16.43
C ASN A 9 -2.83 -40.62 15.09
N LYS A 10 -2.16 -39.48 15.20
CA LYS A 10 -1.40 -38.77 14.15
C LYS A 10 -0.40 -39.70 13.46
N LYS A 11 -0.29 -39.60 12.12
CA LYS A 11 1.00 -39.67 11.41
C LYS A 11 0.90 -39.01 10.04
N ALA A 12 1.80 -38.07 9.82
CA ALA A 12 1.98 -37.29 8.61
C ALA A 12 2.22 -38.19 7.37
N ARG A 13 1.55 -37.86 6.27
CA ARG A 13 1.89 -38.20 4.89
C ARG A 13 1.56 -36.93 4.10
N GLY A 14 2.39 -36.34 3.28
CA GLY A 14 3.73 -36.64 2.79
C GLY A 14 3.96 -35.57 1.73
N LEU A 15 5.10 -34.89 1.79
CA LEU A 15 5.51 -33.86 0.85
C LEU A 15 5.46 -34.39 -0.59
N ALA A 16 4.48 -33.93 -1.36
CA ALA A 16 4.45 -34.07 -2.81
C ALA A 16 4.49 -32.65 -3.42
N ALA A 17 5.64 -32.00 -3.28
CA ALA A 17 5.98 -30.80 -4.03
C ALA A 17 7.46 -30.84 -4.40
N VAL A 18 7.90 -31.94 -5.02
CA VAL A 18 9.15 -31.91 -5.80
C VAL A 18 8.77 -31.42 -7.20
N LYS A 19 8.47 -30.12 -7.31
CA LYS A 19 8.83 -29.39 -8.52
C LYS A 19 10.27 -28.97 -8.27
N LEU A 20 11.21 -29.73 -8.83
CA LEU A 20 12.55 -29.21 -9.10
C LEU A 20 12.33 -27.95 -9.94
N LYS A 21 12.27 -26.80 -9.28
CA LYS A 21 12.60 -25.53 -9.93
C LYS A 21 14.06 -25.71 -10.30
N GLU A 22 14.33 -25.99 -11.57
CA GLU A 22 15.58 -25.53 -12.14
C GLU A 22 15.75 -24.08 -11.66
N PRO A 23 16.87 -23.74 -11.01
CA PRO A 23 17.11 -22.35 -10.69
C PRO A 23 17.07 -21.63 -12.03
N LEU A 24 16.13 -20.69 -12.17
CA LEU A 24 16.24 -19.72 -13.24
C LEU A 24 17.64 -19.15 -13.09
N LEU A 25 18.51 -19.42 -14.06
CA LEU A 25 19.73 -18.66 -14.27
C LEU A 25 19.25 -17.26 -14.61
N ILE A 26 18.93 -16.50 -13.57
CA ILE A 26 18.77 -15.07 -13.66
C ILE A 26 20.21 -14.62 -13.91
N ASP A 27 20.51 -14.25 -15.15
CA ASP A 27 21.65 -13.36 -15.42
C ASP A 27 21.40 -12.10 -14.59
N THR A 28 21.97 -12.11 -13.38
CA THR A 28 21.67 -11.21 -12.27
C THR A 28 22.30 -9.83 -12.41
N GLU A 29 22.98 -9.52 -13.52
CA GLU A 29 23.72 -8.28 -13.68
C GLU A 29 22.94 -7.19 -14.43
N GLU A 30 22.34 -7.48 -15.60
CA GLU A 30 21.61 -6.47 -16.39
C GLU A 30 20.38 -5.90 -15.68
N PHE A 31 19.64 -6.74 -14.92
CA PHE A 31 18.51 -6.27 -14.11
C PHE A 31 18.94 -5.66 -12.78
N SER A 32 20.22 -5.72 -12.38
CA SER A 32 20.63 -5.12 -11.11
C SER A 32 20.80 -3.61 -11.21
N GLU A 33 21.29 -3.11 -12.35
CA GLU A 33 21.56 -1.67 -12.52
C GLU A 33 20.28 -0.90 -12.76
N GLU A 34 19.39 -1.36 -13.65
CA GLU A 34 18.10 -0.72 -13.90
C GLU A 34 17.26 -0.65 -12.62
N PHE A 35 17.17 -1.73 -11.85
CA PHE A 35 16.45 -1.72 -10.57
C PHE A 35 17.10 -0.80 -9.54
N ARG A 36 18.44 -0.75 -9.48
CA ARG A 36 19.14 0.20 -8.60
C ARG A 36 18.88 1.65 -8.99
N LEU A 37 18.82 1.94 -10.29
CA LEU A 37 18.47 3.27 -10.80
C LEU A 37 17.04 3.64 -10.45
N ILE A 38 16.08 2.73 -10.67
CA ILE A 38 14.67 2.94 -10.30
C ILE A 38 14.53 3.13 -8.79
N GLU A 39 15.18 2.31 -7.97
CA GLU A 39 15.15 2.48 -6.50
C GLU A 39 15.75 3.81 -6.07
N LYS A 40 16.87 4.21 -6.69
CA LYS A 40 17.50 5.50 -6.43
C LYS A 40 16.55 6.65 -6.79
N ASP A 41 15.96 6.63 -7.97
CA ASP A 41 15.05 7.67 -8.44
C ASP A 41 13.79 7.76 -7.57
N LEU A 42 13.21 6.62 -7.19
CA LEU A 42 12.08 6.57 -6.27
C LEU A 42 12.44 7.13 -4.89
N ASN A 43 13.63 6.80 -4.36
CA ASN A 43 14.09 7.33 -3.07
C ASN A 43 14.39 8.83 -3.11
N GLU A 44 14.96 9.33 -4.21
CA GLU A 44 15.23 10.75 -4.40
C GLU A 44 13.94 11.59 -4.52
N ASN A 45 12.89 11.00 -5.10
CA ASN A 45 11.61 11.67 -5.29
C ASN A 45 10.56 11.37 -4.21
N LEU A 46 10.89 10.52 -3.22
CA LEU A 46 10.02 10.22 -2.09
C LEU A 46 9.89 11.46 -1.18
N LEU A 47 8.69 12.00 -1.10
CA LEU A 47 8.36 13.11 -0.19
C LEU A 47 8.15 12.61 1.24
N GLY A 48 7.62 11.39 1.39
CA GLY A 48 7.46 10.71 2.68
C GLY A 48 6.24 9.79 2.71
N HIS A 49 5.98 9.22 3.89
CA HIS A 49 4.82 8.38 4.16
C HIS A 49 3.80 9.15 5.01
N VAL A 50 2.57 9.28 4.53
CA VAL A 50 1.54 10.08 5.19
C VAL A 50 0.21 9.35 5.25
N LYS A 51 -0.58 9.67 6.28
CA LYS A 51 -1.99 9.25 6.38
C LYS A 51 -2.82 10.11 5.45
N VAL A 52 -3.56 9.46 4.56
CA VAL A 52 -4.46 10.10 3.59
C VAL A 52 -5.85 9.51 3.74
N ASN A 53 -6.87 10.35 3.86
CA ASN A 53 -8.27 9.91 3.80
C ASN A 53 -8.73 9.76 2.35
N VAL A 54 -9.64 8.84 2.08
CA VAL A 54 -10.17 8.53 0.74
C VAL A 54 -10.68 9.77 0.00
N ARG A 55 -11.25 10.75 0.71
CA ARG A 55 -11.72 12.01 0.11
C ARG A 55 -10.60 12.84 -0.52
N ASN A 56 -9.36 12.66 -0.04
CA ASN A 56 -8.15 13.33 -0.52
C ASN A 56 -7.36 12.45 -1.51
N MET A 57 -7.94 11.35 -2.00
CA MET A 57 -7.36 10.46 -3.01
C MET A 57 -8.12 10.60 -4.32
N THR A 58 -7.41 10.49 -5.44
CA THR A 58 -8.01 10.25 -6.76
C THR A 58 -7.36 9.04 -7.42
N PHE A 59 -8.16 8.25 -8.11
CA PHE A 59 -7.69 7.14 -8.96
C PHE A 59 -7.81 7.50 -10.45
N GLU A 60 -8.19 8.73 -10.78
CA GLU A 60 -8.09 9.28 -12.13
C GLU A 60 -6.66 9.84 -12.28
N TRP A 61 -5.90 9.33 -13.25
CA TRP A 61 -4.53 9.77 -13.52
C TRP A 61 -4.53 10.94 -14.50
N THR A 62 -3.56 11.84 -14.40
CA THR A 62 -3.42 12.92 -15.40
C THR A 62 -3.22 12.41 -16.82
N ASP A 63 -2.66 11.20 -16.97
CA ASP A 63 -2.39 10.57 -18.26
C ASP A 63 -3.49 9.57 -18.69
N GLY A 64 -4.58 9.42 -17.90
CA GLY A 64 -5.70 8.53 -18.22
C GLY A 64 -6.43 7.96 -16.99
N GLU A 65 -7.22 6.90 -17.17
CA GLU A 65 -7.87 6.22 -16.05
C GLU A 65 -7.04 5.05 -15.52
N ASN A 66 -7.13 4.81 -14.21
CA ASN A 66 -6.51 3.65 -13.58
C ASN A 66 -6.99 2.33 -14.20
N ARG A 67 -6.25 1.25 -13.89
CA ARG A 67 -6.68 -0.10 -14.23
C ARG A 67 -8.09 -0.36 -13.70
N ALA A 68 -8.90 -1.11 -14.45
CA ALA A 68 -10.20 -1.54 -13.98
C ALA A 68 -10.09 -2.28 -12.65
N ILE A 69 -11.05 -2.02 -11.75
CA ILE A 69 -11.15 -2.76 -10.50
C ILE A 69 -11.43 -4.22 -10.85
N ALA A 70 -10.71 -5.12 -10.17
CA ALA A 70 -10.83 -6.54 -10.42
C ALA A 70 -12.22 -7.04 -10.04
N ASP A 71 -12.66 -8.09 -10.72
CA ASP A 71 -13.89 -8.79 -10.41
C ASP A 71 -13.89 -9.32 -8.95
N GLU A 72 -15.08 -9.72 -8.47
CA GLU A 72 -15.24 -10.20 -7.10
C GLU A 72 -14.41 -11.45 -6.81
N VAL A 73 -14.23 -12.32 -7.80
CA VAL A 73 -13.50 -13.59 -7.66
C VAL A 73 -12.03 -13.33 -7.40
N ARG A 74 -11.41 -12.42 -8.16
CA ARG A 74 -10.00 -12.02 -7.99
C ARG A 74 -9.77 -11.21 -6.73
N SER A 75 -10.80 -10.51 -6.24
CA SER A 75 -10.73 -9.68 -5.03
C SER A 75 -11.06 -10.44 -3.74
N ALA A 76 -11.58 -11.68 -3.83
CA ALA A 76 -12.08 -12.45 -2.69
C ALA A 76 -10.99 -12.72 -1.63
N GLY A 77 -9.78 -13.10 -2.06
CA GLY A 77 -8.68 -13.37 -1.13
C GLY A 77 -8.22 -12.14 -0.35
N LEU A 78 -8.13 -10.99 -1.02
CA LEU A 78 -7.80 -9.70 -0.39
C LEU A 78 -8.92 -9.25 0.56
N ARG A 79 -10.19 -9.43 0.15
CA ARG A 79 -11.35 -9.11 0.99
C ARG A 79 -11.36 -9.93 2.26
N GLU A 80 -11.15 -11.25 2.16
CA GLU A 80 -11.09 -12.11 3.33
C GLU A 80 -9.96 -11.71 4.26
N ASN A 81 -8.75 -11.48 3.73
CA ASN A 81 -7.62 -11.00 4.52
C ASN A 81 -7.96 -9.72 5.32
N MET A 82 -8.57 -8.74 4.65
CA MET A 82 -8.94 -7.46 5.27
C MET A 82 -10.11 -7.55 6.26
N ARG A 83 -10.93 -8.61 6.24
CA ARG A 83 -11.97 -8.85 7.26
C ARG A 83 -11.37 -9.12 8.64
N HIS A 84 -10.23 -9.80 8.71
CA HIS A 84 -9.56 -10.16 9.96
C HIS A 84 -8.75 -9.00 10.56
N GLY A 85 -8.55 -7.92 9.81
CA GLY A 85 -7.85 -6.74 10.27
C GLY A 85 -7.22 -5.96 9.12
N VAL A 86 -7.01 -4.66 9.34
CA VAL A 86 -6.33 -3.79 8.37
C VAL A 86 -5.01 -3.31 8.98
N PHE A 87 -3.92 -3.99 8.66
CA PHE A 87 -2.58 -3.67 9.14
C PHE A 87 -1.96 -2.53 8.32
N ARG A 88 -2.40 -1.29 8.59
CA ARG A 88 -2.01 -0.10 7.81
C ARG A 88 -0.55 0.30 7.98
N THR A 89 0.06 -0.03 9.12
CA THR A 89 1.45 0.31 9.44
C THR A 89 2.47 -0.62 8.78
N ASP A 90 2.03 -1.78 8.29
CA ASP A 90 2.86 -2.72 7.57
C ASP A 90 3.39 -2.08 6.27
N PRO A 91 4.73 -2.00 6.07
CA PRO A 91 5.31 -1.46 4.85
C PRO A 91 4.80 -2.12 3.58
N THR A 92 4.50 -3.42 3.61
CA THR A 92 4.02 -4.20 2.45
C THR A 92 2.60 -3.83 2.04
N HIS A 93 1.85 -3.16 2.92
CA HIS A 93 0.49 -2.73 2.67
C HIS A 93 0.41 -1.26 2.24
N ARG A 94 1.51 -0.51 2.22
CA ARG A 94 1.50 0.90 1.81
C ARG A 94 1.00 1.05 0.38
N MET A 95 0.21 2.10 0.17
CA MET A 95 -0.21 2.53 -1.16
C MET A 95 0.80 3.55 -1.68
N SER A 96 0.83 3.78 -2.99
CA SER A 96 1.68 4.81 -3.60
C SER A 96 0.83 5.86 -4.31
N GLY A 97 1.30 7.10 -4.29
CA GLY A 97 0.68 8.20 -5.01
C GLY A 97 1.65 9.32 -5.33
N THR A 98 1.24 10.21 -6.24
CA THR A 98 2.01 11.34 -6.73
C THR A 98 1.29 12.65 -6.43
N ILE A 99 2.07 13.69 -6.14
CA ILE A 99 1.57 15.07 -5.99
C ILE A 99 2.70 16.07 -6.19
N ASP A 100 2.35 17.31 -6.56
CA ASP A 100 3.33 18.39 -6.59
C ASP A 100 3.94 18.65 -5.20
N SER A 101 5.26 18.84 -5.16
CA SER A 101 6.00 18.98 -3.91
C SER A 101 5.65 20.26 -3.13
N THR A 102 5.27 21.34 -3.82
CA THR A 102 4.86 22.60 -3.19
C THR A 102 3.49 22.46 -2.53
N ILE A 103 2.59 21.70 -3.17
CA ILE A 103 1.28 21.36 -2.63
C ILE A 103 1.45 20.45 -1.41
N PHE A 104 2.27 19.41 -1.52
CA PHE A 104 2.55 18.49 -0.40
C PHE A 104 3.00 19.24 0.86
N LYS A 105 4.01 20.11 0.72
CA LYS A 105 4.57 20.90 1.84
C LYS A 105 3.55 21.81 2.53
N LYS A 106 2.56 22.33 1.79
CA LYS A 106 1.53 23.21 2.35
C LYS A 106 0.46 22.45 3.15
N HIS A 107 0.26 21.17 2.85
CA HIS A 107 -0.92 20.43 3.30
C HIS A 107 -0.61 19.16 4.11
N VAL A 108 0.67 18.86 4.33
CA VAL A 108 1.10 17.84 5.29
C VAL A 108 1.17 18.44 6.69
N HIS A 109 0.44 17.83 7.62
CA HIS A 109 0.33 18.27 9.00
C HIS A 109 0.94 17.21 9.92
N ASP A 110 1.31 17.60 11.13
CA ASP A 110 1.75 16.68 12.17
C ASP A 110 0.72 15.53 12.39
N PRO A 111 1.10 14.42 13.04
CA PRO A 111 0.19 13.29 13.29
C PRO A 111 -1.08 13.67 14.07
N LYS A 112 -1.09 14.84 14.74
CA LYS A 112 -2.24 15.40 15.46
C LYS A 112 -3.11 16.32 14.60
N GLY A 113 -2.70 16.65 13.37
CA GLY A 113 -3.42 17.50 12.43
C GLY A 113 -3.46 18.99 12.82
N LYS A 114 -2.57 19.46 13.70
CA LYS A 114 -2.57 20.82 14.27
C LYS A 114 -1.68 21.80 13.54
N LYS A 115 -0.56 21.35 12.98
CA LYS A 115 0.45 22.22 12.38
C LYS A 115 1.00 21.63 11.10
N THR A 116 1.23 22.45 10.10
CA THR A 116 1.99 22.08 8.90
C THR A 116 3.44 21.76 9.27
N VAL A 117 4.02 20.74 8.64
CA VAL A 117 5.37 20.24 8.96
C VAL A 117 6.28 20.28 7.74
N SER A 118 7.58 20.45 7.97
CA SER A 118 8.58 20.41 6.90
C SER A 118 8.87 18.97 6.43
N LEU A 119 9.52 18.80 5.29
CA LEU A 119 9.88 17.46 4.78
C LEU A 119 10.84 16.74 5.73
N GLU A 120 11.73 17.47 6.39
CA GLU A 120 12.66 16.93 7.38
C GLU A 120 11.90 16.38 8.59
N GLN A 121 10.86 17.09 9.03
CA GLN A 121 9.98 16.63 10.10
C GLN A 121 9.17 15.40 9.68
N VAL A 122 8.68 15.35 8.44
CA VAL A 122 7.99 14.16 7.89
C VAL A 122 8.90 12.92 7.99
N LYS A 123 10.17 13.06 7.59
CA LYS A 123 11.17 11.97 7.68
C LYS A 123 11.39 11.53 9.13
N GLU A 124 11.43 12.47 10.07
CA GLU A 124 11.61 12.15 11.48
C GLU A 124 10.40 11.40 12.06
N PHE A 125 9.17 11.85 11.78
CA PHE A 125 7.96 11.10 12.17
C PHE A 125 7.95 9.69 11.57
N ASN A 126 8.32 9.54 10.29
CA ASN A 126 8.32 8.23 9.64
C ASN A 126 9.34 7.25 10.26
N ARG A 127 10.44 7.73 10.83
CA ARG A 127 11.40 6.89 11.58
C ARG A 127 10.80 6.34 12.87
N SER A 128 9.94 7.10 13.54
CA SER A 128 9.22 6.68 14.74
C SER A 128 7.90 5.95 14.45
N VAL A 129 7.63 5.62 13.18
CA VAL A 129 6.37 4.99 12.73
C VAL A 129 5.15 5.89 13.04
N GLU A 130 5.38 7.20 13.13
CA GLU A 130 4.34 8.22 13.18
C GLU A 130 4.11 8.74 11.76
N PHE A 131 2.83 8.84 11.37
CA PHE A 131 2.46 9.23 10.01
C PHE A 131 1.77 10.60 10.05
N PRO A 132 2.43 11.64 9.49
CA PRO A 132 1.81 12.94 9.25
C PRO A 132 0.50 12.81 8.46
N ILE A 133 -0.41 13.75 8.65
CA ILE A 133 -1.72 13.73 7.99
C ILE A 133 -1.70 14.66 6.78
N PHE A 134 -2.05 14.13 5.61
CA PHE A 134 -2.29 14.95 4.44
C PHE A 134 -3.76 15.41 4.41
N ASN A 135 -3.97 16.71 4.61
CA ASN A 135 -5.30 17.31 4.67
C ASN A 135 -5.33 18.65 3.91
N PRO A 136 -5.58 18.62 2.59
CA PRO A 136 -5.48 19.81 1.75
C PRO A 136 -6.81 20.55 1.55
N GLY A 137 -7.91 20.07 2.14
CA GLY A 137 -9.26 20.56 1.85
C GLY A 137 -9.89 19.85 0.64
N SER A 138 -10.88 20.48 0.00
CA SER A 138 -11.73 19.84 -1.02
C SER A 138 -11.13 19.76 -2.43
N ASN A 139 -10.17 20.61 -2.77
CA ASN A 139 -9.78 20.84 -4.17
C ASN A 139 -8.47 20.17 -4.58
N VAL A 140 -7.81 19.47 -3.67
CA VAL A 140 -6.49 18.88 -3.90
C VAL A 140 -6.56 17.43 -3.49
N LYS A 141 -6.11 16.55 -4.39
CA LYS A 141 -6.08 15.11 -4.16
C LYS A 141 -4.70 14.56 -4.51
N ILE A 142 -4.30 13.50 -3.83
CA ILE A 142 -3.14 12.69 -4.23
C ILE A 142 -3.60 11.77 -5.35
N GLU A 143 -2.86 11.76 -6.45
CA GLU A 143 -3.08 10.82 -7.54
C GLU A 143 -2.51 9.46 -7.16
N MET A 144 -3.37 8.49 -6.95
CA MET A 144 -3.00 7.18 -6.45
C MET A 144 -2.49 6.29 -7.58
N GLN A 145 -1.21 5.94 -7.52
CA GLN A 145 -0.53 5.04 -8.46
C GLN A 145 -0.75 3.55 -8.12
N SER A 146 -1.19 3.26 -6.89
CA SER A 146 -1.56 1.91 -6.49
C SER A 146 -2.58 1.90 -5.35
N GLY A 147 -3.25 0.76 -5.16
CA GLY A 147 -4.09 0.50 -3.98
C GLY A 147 -5.60 0.64 -4.20
N GLN A 148 -6.06 0.87 -5.43
CA GLN A 148 -7.48 0.96 -5.77
C GLN A 148 -8.33 -0.19 -5.20
N HIS A 149 -7.87 -1.44 -5.29
CA HIS A 149 -8.59 -2.61 -4.77
C HIS A 149 -8.66 -2.62 -3.25
N ARG A 150 -7.56 -2.23 -2.58
CA ARG A 150 -7.52 -2.12 -1.11
C ARG A 150 -8.50 -1.06 -0.63
N MET A 151 -8.53 0.09 -1.29
CA MET A 151 -9.44 1.17 -0.92
C MET A 151 -10.90 0.77 -1.16
N LYS A 152 -11.23 0.18 -2.31
CA LYS A 152 -12.59 -0.31 -2.57
C LYS A 152 -13.03 -1.32 -1.50
N ILE A 153 -12.21 -2.32 -1.22
CA ILE A 153 -12.52 -3.33 -0.20
C ILE A 153 -12.66 -2.70 1.18
N LEU A 154 -11.83 -1.71 1.52
CA LEU A 154 -11.97 -0.98 2.77
C LEU A 154 -13.34 -0.28 2.88
N GLN A 155 -13.77 0.38 1.80
CA GLN A 155 -15.07 1.04 1.73
C GLN A 155 -16.25 0.05 1.79
N GLU A 156 -16.07 -1.17 1.27
CA GLU A 156 -17.05 -2.26 1.42
C GLU A 156 -17.14 -2.77 2.87
N LEU A 157 -16.00 -2.88 3.56
CA LEU A 157 -15.89 -3.49 4.89
C LEU A 157 -16.15 -2.52 6.04
N ARG A 158 -15.99 -1.21 5.83
CA ARG A 158 -16.15 -0.18 6.86
C ARG A 158 -17.26 0.79 6.47
N THR A 159 -18.24 0.95 7.35
CA THR A 159 -19.35 1.89 7.14
C THR A 159 -18.99 3.34 7.48
N ASP A 160 -18.04 3.54 8.40
CA ASP A 160 -17.59 4.87 8.80
C ASP A 160 -16.59 5.45 7.78
N ILE A 161 -16.88 6.65 7.28
CA ILE A 161 -16.03 7.35 6.32
C ILE A 161 -14.73 7.88 6.95
N ASP A 162 -14.74 8.12 8.26
CA ASP A 162 -13.55 8.55 8.99
C ASP A 162 -12.52 7.42 9.13
N ASP A 163 -12.96 6.17 8.94
CA ASP A 163 -12.11 4.97 8.86
C ASP A 163 -11.55 4.70 7.46
N HIS A 164 -12.01 5.42 6.43
CA HIS A 164 -11.55 5.26 5.05
C HIS A 164 -10.26 6.03 4.81
N TRP A 165 -9.17 5.58 5.44
CA TRP A 165 -7.85 6.14 5.27
C TRP A 165 -6.78 5.07 5.14
N TRP A 166 -5.65 5.46 4.56
CA TRP A 166 -4.49 4.61 4.37
C TRP A 166 -3.17 5.36 4.55
N ILE A 167 -2.07 4.60 4.75
CA ILE A 167 -0.71 5.15 4.74
C ILE A 167 -0.17 5.07 3.32
N VAL A 168 0.14 6.23 2.76
CA VAL A 168 0.56 6.38 1.36
C VAL A 168 2.01 6.84 1.31
N SER A 169 2.83 6.13 0.53
CA SER A 169 4.12 6.61 0.04
C SER A 169 3.88 7.63 -1.04
N VAL A 170 4.22 8.89 -0.76
CA VAL A 170 3.95 10.01 -1.67
C VAL A 170 5.23 10.42 -2.37
N TYR A 171 5.17 10.44 -3.70
CA TYR A 171 6.26 10.81 -4.57
C TYR A 171 5.98 12.15 -5.26
N ARG A 172 7.04 12.84 -5.67
CA ARG A 172 6.92 14.07 -6.45
C ARG A 172 6.26 13.79 -7.81
N ASN A 173 5.30 14.61 -8.22
CA ASN A 173 4.72 14.53 -9.57
C ASN A 173 5.77 14.92 -10.64
N GLY A 174 5.77 14.23 -11.78
CA GLY A 174 6.74 14.41 -12.86
C GLY A 174 7.94 13.45 -12.86
N ILE A 175 7.88 12.36 -12.08
CA ILE A 175 8.78 11.22 -12.27
C ILE A 175 8.37 10.58 -13.60
N LYS A 176 9.14 10.85 -14.65
CA LYS A 176 9.10 9.99 -15.85
C LYS A 176 9.95 8.77 -15.50
N LEU A 177 9.28 7.67 -15.16
CA LEU A 177 9.89 6.34 -15.13
C LEU A 177 10.28 5.92 -16.55
#